data_AF-A0A4R6WTS9-F1
#
_entry.id   AF-A0A4R6WTS9-F1
#
_cell.length_a   1.000
_cell.length_b   1.000
_cell.length_c   1.000
_cell.angle_alpha   90.00
_cell.angle_beta   90.00
_cell.angle_gamma   90.00
#
_symmetry.space_group_name_H-M   'P 1'
#
loop_
_entity.id
_entity.type
_entity.pdbx_description
1 polymer ?
#
loop_
_entity_poly.entity_id
_entity_poly.type
_entity_poly.pdbx_seq_one_letter_code
_entity_poly.pdbx_strand_id
1 'polypeptide(L)' 'MSNELNQNGDDFILLPASMGGGALVRRSQIAGARANGPDGSIVYAMSGPSIYTTATIPQIGKYLNAEAVELRRD' A
#
# COMPACT_ATOMS: atom_id res chain seq x y z
N MET A 1 -26.74 2.19 13.35
CA MET A 1 -26.44 2.11 11.91
C MET A 1 -25.11 1.41 11.77
N SER A 2 -25.15 0.10 11.51
CA SER A 2 -23.96 -0.68 11.19
C SER A 2 -23.47 -0.24 9.82
N ASN A 3 -22.23 0.24 9.77
CA ASN A 3 -21.53 0.52 8.52
C ASN A 3 -21.34 -0.82 7.81
N GLU A 4 -22.16 -1.12 6.79
CA GLU A 4 -21.87 -2.20 5.85
C GLU A 4 -20.66 -1.77 5.02
N LEU A 5 -19.47 -1.91 5.61
CA LEU A 5 -18.22 -1.81 4.89
C LEU A 5 -18.17 -2.99 3.93
N ASN A 6 -18.32 -2.65 2.64
CA ASN A 6 -17.99 -3.42 1.46
C ASN A 6 -17.41 -4.83 1.75
N GLN A 7 -18.28 -5.85 1.70
CA GLN A 7 -17.94 -7.25 2.02
C GLN A 7 -16.94 -7.90 1.04
N ASN A 8 -16.38 -7.13 0.08
CA ASN A 8 -15.49 -7.63 -0.96
C ASN A 8 -13.99 -7.27 -0.79
N GLY A 9 -13.60 -6.50 0.24
CA GLY A 9 -12.18 -6.27 0.59
C GLY A 9 -11.30 -5.53 -0.44
N ASP A 10 -11.78 -5.31 -1.66
CA ASP A 10 -11.11 -4.62 -2.77
C ASP A 10 -11.44 -3.12 -2.81
N ASP A 11 -11.14 -2.44 -1.71
CA ASP A 11 -11.28 -0.99 -1.63
C ASP A 11 -10.13 -0.26 -2.33
N PHE A 12 -10.35 1.00 -2.63
CA PHE A 12 -9.30 1.88 -3.12
C PHE A 12 -8.40 2.37 -1.98
N ILE A 13 -7.10 2.43 -2.25
CA ILE A 13 -6.08 3.02 -1.39
C ILE A 13 -5.50 4.23 -2.12
N LEU A 14 -5.35 5.34 -1.41
CA LEU A 14 -4.62 6.51 -1.90
C LEU A 14 -3.15 6.38 -1.50
N LEU A 15 -2.27 6.27 -2.50
CA LEU A 15 -0.82 6.31 -2.34
C LEU A 15 -0.35 7.76 -2.51
N PRO A 16 0.08 8.45 -1.43
CA PRO A 16 0.41 9.87 -1.47
C PRO A 16 1.68 10.16 -2.28
N ALA A 17 1.75 11.38 -2.82
CA ALA A 17 2.94 11.95 -3.46
C ALA A 17 3.43 13.18 -2.70
N SER A 18 4.70 13.55 -2.90
CA SER A 18 5.36 14.65 -2.18
C SER A 18 4.77 16.04 -2.46
N MET A 19 4.25 16.27 -3.66
CA MET A 19 3.70 17.58 -4.08
C MET A 19 2.17 17.68 -3.95
N GLY A 20 1.57 16.83 -3.10
CA GLY A 20 0.12 16.73 -2.93
C GLY A 20 -0.54 15.78 -3.93
N GLY A 21 -1.73 15.29 -3.58
CA GLY A 21 -2.42 14.25 -4.34
C GLY A 21 -1.81 12.85 -4.14
N GLY A 22 -1.90 12.01 -5.18
CA GLY A 22 -1.43 10.63 -5.13
C GLY A 22 -2.03 9.75 -6.23
N ALA A 23 -1.69 8.46 -6.19
CA ALA A 23 -2.31 7.45 -7.03
C ALA A 23 -3.43 6.75 -6.26
N LEU A 24 -4.64 6.70 -6.82
CA LEU A 24 -5.74 5.90 -6.27
C LEU A 24 -5.69 4.51 -6.91
N VAL A 25 -5.47 3.47 -6.10
CA VAL A 25 -5.23 2.10 -6.58
C VAL A 25 -6.19 1.14 -5.88
N ARG A 26 -6.73 0.16 -6.61
CA ARG A 26 -7.47 -0.95 -6.00
C ARG A 26 -6.52 -1.81 -5.17
N ARG A 27 -6.91 -2.17 -3.95
CA ARG A 27 -6.10 -3.02 -3.06
C ARG A 27 -5.71 -4.33 -3.75
N SER A 28 -6.62 -4.97 -4.49
CA SER A 28 -6.35 -6.21 -5.23
C SER A 28 -5.33 -6.08 -6.37
N GLN A 29 -5.05 -4.85 -6.82
CA GLN A 29 -4.08 -4.60 -7.90
C GLN A 29 -2.67 -4.38 -7.37
N ILE A 30 -2.44 -4.43 -6.05
CA ILE A 30 -1.10 -4.31 -5.47
C ILE A 30 -0.49 -5.71 -5.32
N ALA A 31 0.62 -5.95 -6.03
CA ALA A 31 1.41 -7.17 -5.95
C ALA A 31 2.37 -7.16 -4.75
N GLY A 32 2.80 -5.97 -4.31
CA GLY A 32 3.71 -5.80 -3.18
C GLY A 32 4.30 -4.40 -3.11
N ALA A 33 5.19 -4.18 -2.15
CA ALA A 33 5.92 -2.92 -2.02
C ALA A 33 7.31 -3.15 -1.41
N ARG A 34 8.23 -2.23 -1.70
CA ARG A 34 9.54 -2.17 -1.03
C ARG A 34 9.92 -0.73 -0.68
N ALA A 35 10.80 -0.57 0.30
CA ALA A 35 11.33 0.73 0.67
C ALA A 35 12.06 1.39 -0.53
N ASN A 36 11.91 2.71 -0.64
CA ASN A 36 12.58 3.55 -1.63
C ASN A 36 13.44 4.62 -0.92
N GLY A 37 14.49 4.18 -0.26
CA GLY A 37 15.28 5.07 0.60
C GLY A 37 14.50 5.57 1.82
N PRO A 38 14.86 6.73 2.39
CA PRO A 38 14.24 7.24 3.61
C PRO A 38 12.83 7.80 3.41
N ASP A 39 12.49 8.22 2.18
CA ASP A 39 11.35 9.12 1.94
C ASP A 39 10.07 8.41 1.47
N GLY A 40 10.06 7.09 1.36
CA GLY A 40 8.86 6.36 0.95
C GLY A 40 9.10 4.96 0.41
N SER A 41 8.26 4.56 -0.53
CA SER A 41 8.21 3.19 -1.06
C SER A 41 7.96 3.17 -2.56
N ILE A 42 8.33 2.05 -3.18
CA ILE A 42 7.87 1.66 -4.51
C ILE A 42 6.78 0.61 -4.31
N VAL A 43 5.58 0.87 -4.83
CA VAL A 43 4.47 -0.08 -4.88
C VAL A 43 4.41 -0.72 -6.26
N TYR A 44 4.35 -2.05 -6.30
CA TYR A 44 4.25 -2.84 -7.51
C TYR A 44 2.78 -3.17 -7.78
N ALA A 45 2.29 -2.77 -8.94
CA ALA A 45 0.98 -3.20 -9.41
C ALA A 45 1.08 -4.62 -10.01
N MET A 46 -0.02 -5.38 -9.97
CA MET A 46 -0.14 -6.69 -10.62
C MET A 46 0.11 -6.61 -12.13
N SER A 47 -0.26 -5.48 -12.75
CA SER A 47 0.11 -5.14 -14.13
C SER A 47 0.30 -3.63 -14.23
N GLY A 48 1.23 -3.20 -15.09
CA GLY A 48 1.49 -1.78 -15.35
C GLY A 48 2.71 -1.21 -14.61
N PRO A 49 2.81 0.12 -14.48
CA PRO A 49 3.99 0.78 -13.95
C PRO A 49 4.11 0.59 -12.43
N SER A 50 5.35 0.65 -11.93
CA SER A 50 5.59 0.82 -10.49
C SER A 50 5.20 2.23 -10.04
N ILE A 51 4.63 2.32 -8.85
CA ILE A 51 4.14 3.57 -8.27
C ILE A 51 5.10 4.02 -7.18
N TYR A 52 5.70 5.19 -7.36
CA TYR A 52 6.54 5.83 -6.37
C TYR A 52 5.67 6.67 -5.45
N THR A 53 5.78 6.44 -4.14
CA THR A 53 4.95 7.09 -3.12
C THR A 53 5.79 7.52 -1.94
N THR A 54 5.34 8.57 -1.25
CA THR A 54 5.91 9.01 0.02
C THR A 54 5.45 8.15 1.21
N ALA A 55 4.52 7.22 1.00
CA ALA A 55 4.15 6.27 2.04
C ALA A 55 5.30 5.29 2.32
N THR A 56 5.66 5.15 3.59
CA THR A 56 6.64 4.19 4.08
C THR A 56 6.09 2.76 4.09
N ILE A 57 6.96 1.75 4.10
CA ILE A 57 6.52 0.34 4.14
C ILE A 57 5.58 0.03 5.32
N PRO A 58 5.83 0.50 6.55
CA PRO A 58 4.87 0.33 7.65
C PRO A 58 3.50 0.95 7.38
N GLN A 59 3.43 2.09 6.68
CA GLN A 59 2.15 2.70 6.29
C GLN A 59 1.45 1.88 5.19
N ILE A 60 2.19 1.41 4.18
CA ILE A 60 1.65 0.52 3.15
C ILE A 60 1.08 -0.76 3.79
N GLY A 61 1.79 -1.36 4.76
CA GLY A 61 1.30 -2.52 5.52
C GLY A 61 -0.05 -2.25 6.17
N LYS A 62 -0.23 -1.08 6.80
CA LYS A 62 -1.52 -0.66 7.36
C LYS A 62 -2.61 -0.51 6.29
N TYR A 63 -2.31 0.09 5.13
CA TYR A 63 -3.30 0.22 4.04
C TYR A 63 -3.79 -1.12 3.49
N LEU A 64 -2.90 -2.11 3.50
CA LEU A 64 -3.15 -3.47 3.03
C LEU A 64 -3.69 -4.40 4.13
N ASN A 65 -3.85 -3.92 5.37
CA ASN A 65 -4.12 -4.76 6.54
C ASN A 65 -3.16 -5.95 6.66
N ALA A 66 -1.90 -5.76 6.29
CA ALA A 66 -0.88 -6.79 6.34
C ALA A 66 -0.33 -6.97 7.76
N GLU A 67 -0.04 -8.23 8.12
CA GLU A 67 0.62 -8.57 9.37
C GLU A 67 2.14 -8.50 9.22
N ALA A 68 2.81 -7.84 10.16
CA ALA A 68 4.27 -7.86 10.21
C ALA A 68 4.72 -9.21 10.77
N VAL A 69 5.53 -9.94 10.00
CA VAL A 69 6.14 -11.18 10.45
C VAL A 69 7.55 -10.89 10.95
N GLU A 70 7.80 -11.14 12.24
CA GLU A 70 9.17 -11.15 12.75
C GLU A 70 9.90 -12.38 12.20
N LEU A 71 10.89 -12.13 11.35
CA LEU A 71 11.83 -13.16 10.94
C LEU A 71 12.79 -13.41 12.11
N ARG A 72 12.60 -14.53 12.82
CA ARG A 72 13.61 -15.03 13.75
C ARG A 72 14.90 -15.25 12.95
N ARG A 73 15.98 -14.56 13.36
CA ARG A 73 17.33 -14.87 12.91
C ARG A 73 17.85 -15.95 13.84
N ASP A 74 17.96 -17.16 13.30
CA ASP A 74 18.67 -18.27 13.94
C ASP A 74 20.18 -17.99 13.97
#